data_AF-A0A838FAI2-F1
#
_entry.id   AF-A0A838FAI2-F1
#
_cell.length_a   1.000
_cell.length_b   1.000
_cell.length_c   1.000
_cell.angle_alpha   90.00
_cell.angle_beta   90.00
_cell.angle_gamma   90.00
#
_symmetry.space_group_name_H-M   'P 1'
#
loop_
_entity.id
_entity.type
_entity.pdbx_description
1 polymer ?
#
loop_
_entity_poly.entity_id
_entity_poly.type
_entity_poly.pdbx_seq_one_letter_code
_entity_poly.pdbx_strand_id
1 'polypeptide(L)'
;MKNLFFSFLIAFIMLIASADISLAQCAMCKQSAESSLKEGNTDAKGLNAGIMYLLVIPYALVGGIGYYWYLNHKKKASDTAVNK
;
A
#
# COMPACT_ATOMS: atom_id res chain seq x y z
N MET A 1 3.96 23.45 -12.92
CA MET A 1 4.34 22.12 -12.36
C MET A 1 4.16 22.04 -10.85
N LYS A 2 4.49 23.09 -10.07
CA LYS A 2 4.31 23.14 -8.61
C LYS A 2 2.86 22.93 -8.17
N ASN A 3 1.94 23.55 -8.90
CA ASN A 3 0.48 23.50 -8.77
C ASN A 3 -0.10 22.15 -9.22
N LEU A 4 0.50 21.48 -10.22
CA LEU A 4 0.11 20.12 -10.61
C LEU A 4 0.55 19.10 -9.57
N PHE A 5 1.77 19.25 -9.02
CA PHE A 5 2.28 18.42 -7.94
C PHE A 5 1.46 18.60 -6.65
N PHE A 6 1.08 19.83 -6.33
CA PHE A 6 0.22 20.13 -5.18
C PHE A 6 -1.19 19.54 -5.35
N SER A 7 -1.76 19.60 -6.55
CA SER A 7 -3.03 18.96 -6.88
C SER A 7 -2.95 17.43 -6.76
N PHE A 8 -1.86 16.82 -7.24
CA PHE A 8 -1.63 15.37 -7.11
C PHE A 8 -1.45 14.94 -5.66
N LEU A 9 -0.76 15.75 -4.85
CA LEU A 9 -0.55 15.53 -3.43
C LEU A 9 -1.86 15.60 -2.65
N ILE A 10 -2.72 16.59 -2.95
CA ILE A 10 -4.05 16.72 -2.34
C ILE A 10 -4.94 15.54 -2.72
N ALA A 11 -4.93 15.12 -3.99
CA ALA A 11 -5.69 13.96 -4.45
C ALA A 11 -5.23 12.67 -3.75
N PHE A 12 -3.92 12.49 -3.56
CA PHE A 12 -3.37 11.35 -2.84
C PHE A 12 -3.74 11.35 -1.34
N ILE A 13 -3.73 12.52 -0.69
CA ILE A 13 -4.16 12.67 0.71
C ILE A 13 -5.66 12.36 0.85
N MET A 14 -6.49 12.85 -0.07
CA MET A 14 -7.93 12.56 -0.11
C MET A 14 -8.23 11.08 -0.33
N LEU A 15 -7.44 10.39 -1.17
CA LEU A 15 -7.55 8.96 -1.40
C LEU A 15 -7.22 8.13 -0.15
N ILE A 16 -6.21 8.54 0.61
CA ILE A 16 -5.86 7.91 1.89
C ILE A 16 -6.93 8.24 2.95
N ALA A 17 -7.46 9.46 2.96
CA ALA A 17 -8.51 9.86 3.90
C ALA A 17 -9.86 9.17 3.63
N SER A 18 -10.15 8.83 2.37
CA SER A 18 -11.32 8.03 1.97
C SER A 18 -11.12 6.52 2.12
N ALA A 19 -9.92 6.08 2.53
CA ALA A 19 -9.73 4.72 2.98
C ALA A 19 -10.41 4.59 4.35
N ASP A 20 -11.73 4.43 4.35
CA ASP A 20 -12.46 3.94 5.50
C ASP A 20 -11.69 2.74 6.03
N ILE A 21 -11.26 2.82 7.29
CA ILE A 21 -10.75 1.69 8.08
C ILE A 21 -11.96 0.79 8.36
N SER A 22 -12.56 0.29 7.28
CA SER A 22 -13.48 -0.81 7.30
C SER A 22 -12.65 -2.03 7.67
N LEU A 23 -12.63 -2.30 8.97
CA LEU A 23 -12.14 -3.54 9.53
C LEU A 23 -12.84 -4.69 8.78
N ALA A 24 -12.11 -5.28 7.83
CA ALA A 24 -12.48 -6.32 6.88
C ALA A 24 -13.29 -5.88 5.63
N GLN A 25 -12.58 -5.70 4.51
CA GLN A 25 -13.14 -5.57 3.15
C GLN A 25 -13.69 -6.87 2.55
N CYS A 26 -13.93 -7.90 3.36
CA CYS A 26 -14.69 -9.07 2.93
C CYS A 26 -15.60 -9.51 4.08
N ALA A 27 -16.76 -8.85 4.23
CA ALA A 27 -17.79 -9.28 5.18
C ALA A 27 -18.19 -10.76 4.96
N MET A 28 -18.14 -11.24 3.71
CA MET A 28 -18.32 -12.66 3.39
C MET A 28 -17.19 -13.57 3.89
N CYS A 29 -15.92 -13.23 3.64
CA CYS A 29 -14.80 -14.06 4.08
C CYS A 29 -14.65 -14.06 5.61
N LYS A 30 -14.96 -12.94 6.27
CA LYS A 30 -14.97 -12.85 7.74
C LYS A 30 -16.08 -13.70 8.34
N GLN A 31 -17.31 -13.64 7.81
CA GLN A 31 -18.42 -14.43 8.32
C GLN A 31 -18.19 -15.93 8.11
N SER A 32 -17.66 -16.35 6.97
CA SER A 32 -17.31 -17.76 6.74
C SER A 32 -16.22 -18.24 7.72
N ALA A 33 -15.20 -17.42 7.95
CA ALA A 33 -14.12 -17.73 8.89
C ALA A 33 -14.62 -17.81 10.34
N GLU A 34 -15.47 -16.88 10.78
CA GLU A 34 -16.07 -16.88 12.11
C GLU A 34 -17.00 -18.07 12.34
N SER A 35 -17.75 -18.51 11.32
CA SER A 35 -18.58 -19.72 11.40
C SER A 35 -17.73 -20.98 11.56
N SER A 36 -16.63 -21.11 10.82
CA SER A 36 -15.70 -22.24 10.99
C SER A 36 -15.02 -22.25 12.38
N LEU A 37 -14.71 -21.07 12.94
CA LEU A 37 -14.19 -20.96 14.31
C LEU A 37 -15.20 -21.42 15.36
N LYS A 38 -16.50 -21.15 15.17
CA LYS A 38 -17.58 -21.58 16.07
C LYS A 38 -17.81 -23.09 16.04
N GLU A 39 -17.53 -23.74 14.91
CA GLU A 39 -17.57 -25.20 14.77
C GLU A 39 -16.31 -25.89 15.31
N GLY A 40 -15.37 -25.14 15.90
CA GLY A 40 -14.16 -25.67 16.53
C GLY A 40 -12.94 -25.78 15.62
N ASN A 41 -13.04 -25.35 14.36
CA ASN A 41 -11.91 -25.32 13.44
C ASN A 41 -11.03 -24.09 13.71
N THR A 42 -9.70 -24.24 13.78
CA THR A 42 -8.75 -23.15 14.09
C THR A 42 -8.15 -22.46 12.87
N ASP A 43 -8.36 -22.98 11.66
CA ASP A 43 -7.71 -22.52 10.42
C ASP A 43 -8.06 -21.07 10.05
N ALA A 44 -9.19 -20.58 10.55
CA ALA A 44 -9.67 -19.23 10.34
C ALA A 44 -9.05 -18.19 11.31
N LYS A 45 -8.23 -18.59 12.28
CA LYS A 45 -7.52 -17.65 13.16
C LYS A 45 -6.45 -16.90 12.38
N GLY A 46 -6.57 -15.58 12.31
CA GLY A 46 -5.54 -14.71 11.74
C GLY A 46 -5.71 -14.39 10.24
N LEU A 47 -6.81 -14.80 9.60
CA LEU A 47 -7.07 -14.52 8.19
C LEU A 47 -7.03 -13.02 7.84
N ASN A 48 -7.54 -12.16 8.73
CA ASN A 48 -7.50 -10.70 8.53
C ASN A 48 -6.07 -10.14 8.52
N ALA A 49 -5.17 -10.71 9.33
CA ALA A 49 -3.75 -10.33 9.32
C ALA A 49 -3.08 -10.76 8.01
N GLY A 50 -3.42 -11.93 7.48
CA GLY A 50 -2.94 -12.40 6.17
C GLY A 50 -3.35 -11.50 5.01
N ILE A 51 -4.60 -11.04 4.98
CA ILE A 51 -5.11 -10.13 3.93
C ILE A 51 -4.37 -8.79 3.96
N MET A 52 -4.19 -8.20 5.14
CA MET A 52 -3.40 -6.98 5.31
C MET A 52 -1.95 -7.17 4.85
N TYR A 53 -1.34 -8.31 5.17
CA TYR A 53 0.04 -8.60 4.77
C TYR A 53 0.19 -8.71 3.24
N LEU A 54 -0.73 -9.44 2.59
CA LEU A 54 -0.76 -9.58 1.13
C LEU A 54 -1.05 -8.27 0.40
N LEU A 55 -1.85 -7.37 1.00
CA LEU A 55 -2.12 -6.05 0.44
C LEU A 55 -0.90 -5.12 0.57
N VAL A 56 -0.20 -5.12 1.70
CA VAL A 56 0.92 -4.20 1.97
C VAL A 56 2.13 -4.47 1.08
N ILE A 57 2.44 -5.75 0.83
CA ILE A 57 3.61 -6.17 0.04
C ILE A 57 3.68 -5.50 -1.35
N PRO A 58 2.66 -5.57 -2.23
CA PRO A 58 2.75 -4.99 -3.57
C PRO A 58 2.95 -3.48 -3.55
N TYR A 59 2.30 -2.75 -2.62
CA TYR A 59 2.51 -1.30 -2.50
C TYR A 59 3.90 -0.95 -1.99
N ALA A 60 4.42 -1.70 -1.01
CA ALA A 60 5.78 -1.51 -0.50
C ALA A 60 6.83 -1.77 -1.60
N LEU A 61 6.64 -2.81 -2.41
CA LEU A 61 7.52 -3.13 -3.54
C LEU A 61 7.53 -2.03 -4.59
N VAL A 62 6.35 -1.58 -5.04
CA VAL A 62 6.25 -0.50 -6.03
C VAL A 62 6.85 0.79 -5.50
N GLY A 63 6.57 1.14 -4.25
CA GLY A 63 7.16 2.31 -3.58
C GLY A 63 8.68 2.22 -3.46
N GLY A 64 9.21 1.05 -3.09
CA GLY A 64 10.65 0.81 -2.98
C GLY A 64 11.38 0.92 -4.32
N ILE A 65 10.82 0.30 -5.37
CA ILE A 65 11.38 0.36 -6.73
C ILE A 65 11.36 1.80 -7.25
N GLY A 66 10.23 2.51 -7.09
CA GLY A 66 10.11 3.90 -7.50
C GLY A 66 11.08 4.83 -6.77
N TYR A 67 11.25 4.63 -5.46
CA TYR A 67 12.20 5.40 -4.64
C TYR A 67 13.65 5.15 -5.06
N TYR A 68 14.03 3.89 -5.28
CA TYR A 68 15.35 3.52 -5.77
C TYR A 68 15.65 4.13 -7.15
N TRP A 69 14.67 4.07 -8.06
CA TRP A 69 14.79 4.65 -9.40
C TRP A 69 14.97 6.18 -9.35
N TYR A 70 14.21 6.87 -8.50
CA TYR A 70 14.33 8.32 -8.30
C TYR A 70 15.72 8.74 -7.77
N LEU A 71 16.25 8.00 -6.79
CA LEU A 71 17.61 8.25 -6.26
C LEU A 71 18.68 8.09 -7.35
N ASN A 72 18.55 7.06 -8.18
CA ASN A 72 19.50 6.79 -9.25
C ASN A 72 19.45 7.87 -10.36
N HIS A 73 18.26 8.36 -10.71
CA HIS A 73 18.11 9.45 -11.68
C HIS A 73 18.68 10.78 -11.17
N LYS A 74 18.54 11.08 -9.87
CA LYS A 74 19.14 12.27 -9.27
C LYS A 74 20.68 12.25 -9.29
N LYS A 75 21.30 11.09 -9.03
CA LYS A 75 22.77 10.96 -9.12
C LYS A 75 23.29 11.21 -10.54
N LYS A 76 22.58 10.73 -11.56
CA LYS A 76 22.97 10.99 -12.97
C LYS A 76 22.85 12.46 -13.35
N ALA A 77 21.85 13.17 -12.83
CA ALA A 77 21.70 14.61 -13.04
C ALA A 77 22.83 15.43 -12.39
N SER A 78 23.31 15.03 -11.20
CA SER A 78 24.45 15.68 -10.55
C SER A 78 25.79 15.34 -11.22
N ASP A 79 26.00 14.09 -11.65
CA ASP A 79 27.25 13.68 -12.31
C ASP A 79 27.43 14.32 -13.69
N THR A 80 26.32 14.59 -14.39
CA THR A 80 26.36 15.29 -15.69
C THR A 80 26.66 16.79 -15.54
N ALA A 81 26.35 17.39 -14.37
CA ALA A 81 26.65 18.79 -14.09
C ALA A 81 28.10 19.02 -13.63
N VAL A 82 28.79 17.98 -13.16
CA VAL A 82 30.21 18.02 -12.75
C VAL A 82 31.16 17.71 -13.92
N ASN A 83 30.71 16.94 -14.92
CA ASN A 83 31.51 16.56 -16.10
C ASN A 83 31.31 17.47 -17.33
N LYS A 84 30.68 18.64 -17.17
CA LYS A 84 30.57 19.70 -18.18
C LYS A 84 31.22 20.96 -17.66
#